data_AF-A0A329B8A1-F1
#
_entry.id   AF-A0A329B8A1-F1
#
_cell.length_a   1.000
_cell.length_b   1.000
_cell.length_c   1.000
_cell.angle_alpha   90.00
_cell.angle_beta   90.00
_cell.angle_gamma   90.00
#
_symmetry.space_group_name_H-M   'P 1'
#
loop_
_entity.id
_entity.type
_entity.pdbx_description
1 polymer ?
#
loop_
_entity_poly.entity_id
_entity_poly.type
_entity_poly.pdbx_seq_one_letter_code
_entity_poly.pdbx_strand_id
1 'polypeptide(L)'
;GVYALRLSAARASAVEGVFGLRVRHEAVDARHGRGWRVDAELLGRPVLYRQAAARQARFASLPGGGRFTLPADRARFGYGGRLSLGFHGRDSRLDLGAHIGRDAVSGDHGVTARYQRVF
;
A
#
# COMPACT_ATOMS: atom_id res chain seq x y z
N GLY A 1 -19.02 -2.65 -35.10
CA GLY A 1 -18.84 -4.01 -34.52
C GLY A 1 -18.10 -3.89 -33.21
N VAL A 2 -18.56 -4.56 -32.15
CA VAL A 2 -17.90 -4.53 -30.83
C VAL A 2 -16.72 -5.50 -30.86
N TYR A 3 -15.50 -4.98 -30.81
CA TYR A 3 -14.30 -5.78 -30.65
C TYR A 3 -14.20 -6.28 -29.21
N ALA A 4 -14.87 -7.39 -28.90
CA ALA A 4 -14.80 -8.01 -27.59
C ALA A 4 -13.55 -8.92 -27.50
N LEU A 5 -12.74 -8.73 -26.45
CA LEU A 5 -11.58 -9.57 -26.16
C LEU A 5 -11.99 -10.69 -25.20
N ARG A 6 -11.61 -11.93 -25.48
CA ARG A 6 -11.79 -13.06 -24.56
C ARG A 6 -10.43 -13.45 -23.98
N LEU A 7 -10.30 -13.31 -22.67
CA LEU A 7 -9.09 -13.61 -21.90
C LEU A 7 -9.18 -15.01 -21.31
N SER A 8 -8.07 -15.77 -21.36
CA SER A 8 -7.96 -17.03 -20.62
C SER A 8 -7.76 -16.76 -19.13
N ALA A 9 -8.36 -17.59 -18.28
CA ALA A 9 -8.01 -17.60 -16.86
C ALA A 9 -6.52 -18.01 -16.73
N ALA A 10 -5.77 -17.29 -15.91
CA ALA A 10 -4.39 -17.61 -15.61
C ALA A 10 -4.15 -17.40 -14.11
N ARG A 11 -3.59 -18.40 -13.45
CA ARG A 11 -3.30 -18.36 -12.01
C ARG A 11 -1.93 -17.74 -11.80
N ALA A 12 -1.88 -16.59 -11.14
CA ALA A 12 -0.64 -16.01 -10.62
C ALA A 12 -0.55 -16.35 -9.12
N SER A 13 0.64 -16.73 -8.68
CA SER A 13 0.95 -16.97 -7.26
C SER A 13 2.17 -16.14 -6.89
N ALA A 14 2.16 -15.51 -5.72
CA ALA A 14 3.29 -14.79 -5.18
C ALA A 14 3.44 -15.09 -3.68
N VAL A 15 4.68 -15.18 -3.22
CA VAL A 15 5.04 -15.19 -1.80
C VAL A 15 5.79 -13.89 -1.54
N GLU A 16 5.26 -13.10 -0.62
CA GLU A 16 5.82 -11.82 -0.22
C GLU A 16 6.30 -11.94 1.23
N GLY A 17 7.50 -11.44 1.47
CA GLY A 17 7.99 -11.19 2.82
C GLY A 17 7.53 -9.81 3.27
N VAL A 18 7.46 -9.59 4.58
CA VAL A 18 7.28 -8.26 5.17
C VAL A 18 8.30 -8.12 6.28
N PHE A 19 9.09 -7.05 6.21
CA PHE A 19 9.96 -6.63 7.31
C PHE A 19 9.71 -5.15 7.61
N GLY A 20 9.95 -4.73 8.84
CA GLY A 20 9.67 -3.34 9.21
C GLY A 20 10.39 -2.88 10.45
N LEU A 21 10.54 -1.56 10.53
CA LEU A 21 11.03 -0.85 11.69
C LEU A 21 9.97 0.16 12.11
N ARG A 22 9.65 0.20 13.40
CA ARG A 22 8.77 1.21 13.98
C ARG A 22 9.45 1.86 15.17
N VAL A 23 9.51 3.19 15.16
CA VAL A 23 10.04 4.02 16.24
C VAL A 23 8.91 4.88 16.76
N ARG A 24 8.66 4.80 18.07
CA ARG A 24 7.69 5.65 18.75
C ARG A 24 8.38 6.38 19.88
N HIS A 25 8.16 7.69 19.94
CA HIS A 25 8.65 8.53 21.01
C HIS A 25 7.48 9.31 21.62
N GLU A 26 7.43 9.36 22.95
CA GLU A 26 6.40 10.07 23.69
C GLU A 26 7.08 10.98 24.71
N ALA A 27 6.82 12.27 24.57
CA ALA A 27 7.25 13.30 25.50
C ALA A 27 5.99 13.87 26.16
N VAL A 28 5.56 13.22 27.25
CA VAL A 28 4.39 13.64 28.03
C VAL A 28 4.87 14.35 29.30
N ASP A 29 4.43 15.59 29.49
CA ASP A 29 4.57 16.28 30.76
C ASP A 29 3.52 15.73 31.74
N ALA A 30 3.98 14.85 32.63
CA ALA A 30 3.17 14.18 33.64
C ALA A 30 2.42 15.16 34.58
N ARG A 31 2.88 16.42 34.70
CA ARG A 31 2.24 17.41 35.58
C ARG A 31 1.02 18.08 34.95
N HIS A 32 0.98 18.19 33.62
CA HIS A 32 -0.04 18.96 32.91
C HIS A 32 -0.89 18.13 31.96
N GLY A 33 -0.61 16.82 31.82
CA GLY A 33 -1.32 15.93 30.90
C GLY A 33 -1.14 16.30 29.43
N ARG A 34 -0.16 17.14 29.13
CA ARG A 34 0.16 17.60 27.77
C ARG A 34 1.35 16.84 27.24
N GLY A 35 1.38 16.57 25.95
CA GLY A 35 2.52 15.87 25.39
C GLY A 35 2.54 15.82 23.89
N TRP A 36 3.71 15.47 23.39
CA TRP A 36 3.93 15.16 21.98
C TRP A 36 4.19 13.68 21.83
N ARG A 37 3.63 13.10 20.77
CA ARG A 37 3.92 11.75 20.33
C ARG A 37 4.41 11.80 18.90
N VAL A 38 5.52 11.14 18.64
CA VAL A 38 6.02 10.90 17.28
C VAL A 38 6.01 9.40 17.05
N ASP A 39 5.50 8.98 15.90
CA ASP A 39 5.46 7.57 15.48
C ASP A 39 5.93 7.51 14.03
N ALA A 40 7.03 6.82 13.79
CA ALA A 40 7.60 6.61 12.47
C ALA A 40 7.68 5.12 12.19
N GLU A 41 7.21 4.70 11.02
CA GLU A 41 7.16 3.30 10.59
C GLU A 41 7.68 3.20 9.16
N LEU A 42 8.54 2.21 8.94
CA LEU A 42 9.06 1.84 7.63
C LEU A 42 8.85 0.35 7.43
N LEU A 43 8.31 -0.02 6.27
CA LEU A 43 7.98 -1.38 5.88
C LEU A 43 8.63 -1.67 4.53
N GLY A 44 9.29 -2.82 4.43
CA GLY A 44 9.77 -3.40 3.18
C GLY A 44 9.00 -4.66 2.86
N ARG A 45 8.57 -4.81 1.61
CA ARG A 45 7.79 -5.96 1.11
C ARG A 45 8.52 -6.62 -0.07
N PRO A 46 9.56 -7.42 0.19
CA PRO A 46 10.24 -8.16 -0.86
C PRO A 46 9.37 -9.29 -1.41
N VAL A 47 9.37 -9.46 -2.72
CA VAL A 47 8.79 -10.64 -3.35
C VAL A 47 9.81 -11.78 -3.27
N LEU A 48 9.51 -12.80 -2.49
CA LEU A 48 10.39 -13.95 -2.25
C LEU A 48 10.23 -15.02 -3.34
N TYR A 49 9.00 -15.20 -3.82
CA TYR A 49 8.70 -16.13 -4.91
C TYR A 49 7.55 -15.59 -5.76
N ARG A 50 7.63 -15.78 -7.09
CA ARG A 50 6.50 -15.46 -7.96
C ARG A 50 6.43 -16.38 -9.16
N GLN A 51 5.24 -16.93 -9.37
CA GLN A 51 4.87 -17.59 -10.60
C GLN A 51 4.05 -16.62 -11.44
N ALA A 52 4.70 -16.02 -12.44
CA ALA A 52 4.08 -15.05 -13.33
C ALA A 52 3.13 -15.77 -14.29
N ALA A 53 1.86 -15.35 -14.34
CA ALA A 53 0.86 -15.97 -15.18
C ALA A 53 0.85 -15.31 -16.56
N ALA A 54 1.30 -16.02 -17.59
CA ALA A 54 1.13 -15.60 -18.97
C ALA A 54 -0.35 -15.77 -19.37
N ARG A 55 -1.05 -14.67 -19.65
CA ARG A 55 -2.45 -14.70 -20.08
C ARG A 55 -2.51 -14.82 -21.59
N GLN A 56 -3.46 -15.59 -22.12
CA GLN A 56 -3.73 -15.58 -23.55
C GLN A 56 -4.97 -14.73 -23.82
N ALA A 57 -4.89 -13.89 -24.85
CA ALA A 57 -6.03 -13.14 -25.37
C ALA A 57 -6.38 -13.62 -26.77
N ARG A 58 -7.67 -13.58 -27.08
CA ARG A 58 -8.20 -13.78 -28.43
C ARG A 58 -9.34 -12.80 -28.70
N PHE A 59 -9.52 -12.43 -29.95
CA PHE A 59 -10.70 -11.66 -30.36
C PHE A 59 -11.92 -12.57 -30.41
N ALA A 60 -13.00 -12.20 -29.72
CA ALA A 60 -14.25 -12.96 -29.74
C ALA A 60 -14.92 -12.94 -31.12
N SER A 61 -14.63 -11.93 -31.94
CA SER A 61 -15.12 -11.77 -33.31
C SER A 61 -14.38 -12.62 -34.35
N LEU A 62 -13.23 -13.22 -34.01
CA LEU A 62 -12.40 -14.02 -34.92
C LEU A 62 -12.01 -15.34 -34.23
N PRO A 63 -12.86 -16.38 -34.26
CA PRO A 63 -12.59 -17.67 -33.60
C PRO A 63 -11.35 -18.40 -34.14
N GLY A 64 -11.00 -18.18 -35.42
CA GLY A 64 -9.76 -18.65 -36.06
C GLY A 64 -8.61 -17.64 -36.01
N GLY A 65 -8.83 -16.44 -35.47
CA GLY A 65 -7.77 -15.47 -35.21
C GLY A 65 -6.88 -15.98 -34.08
N GLY A 66 -5.59 -16.15 -34.37
CA GLY A 66 -4.63 -16.75 -33.45
C GLY A 66 -4.66 -16.16 -32.03
N ARG A 67 -4.30 -16.99 -31.05
CA ARG A 67 -4.14 -16.56 -29.66
C ARG A 67 -2.82 -15.82 -29.52
N PHE A 68 -2.82 -14.72 -28.77
CA PHE A 68 -1.58 -14.03 -28.42
C PHE A 68 -1.37 -14.00 -26.91
N THR A 69 -0.12 -14.22 -26.51
CA THR A 69 0.28 -14.22 -25.12
C THR A 69 0.53 -12.79 -24.66
N LEU A 70 -0.18 -12.37 -23.63
CA LEU A 70 0.05 -11.11 -22.93
C LEU A 70 1.26 -11.27 -22.00
N PRO A 71 2.18 -10.30 -22.00
CA PRO A 71 3.32 -10.32 -21.11
C PRO A 71 2.85 -10.36 -19.66
N ALA A 72 3.46 -11.23 -18.87
CA ALA A 72 3.17 -11.30 -17.45
C ALA A 72 3.76 -10.06 -16.76
N ASP A 73 2.99 -9.47 -15.85
CA ASP A 73 3.39 -8.28 -15.12
C ASP A 73 4.69 -8.54 -14.32
N ARG A 74 5.60 -7.57 -14.24
CA ARG A 74 6.86 -7.70 -13.48
C ARG A 74 6.68 -7.10 -12.10
N ALA A 75 6.84 -7.92 -11.06
CA ALA A 75 6.72 -7.45 -9.69
C ALA A 75 7.95 -6.61 -9.33
N ARG A 76 7.72 -5.51 -8.64
CA ARG A 76 8.75 -4.65 -8.07
C ARG A 76 8.72 -4.79 -6.56
N PHE A 77 9.86 -4.52 -5.92
CA PHE A 77 9.95 -4.44 -4.47
C PHE A 77 8.94 -3.42 -3.93
N GLY A 78 8.07 -3.85 -3.02
CA GLY A 78 7.13 -2.96 -2.35
C GLY A 78 7.75 -2.30 -1.13
N TYR A 79 7.37 -1.06 -0.83
CA TYR A 79 7.80 -0.37 0.38
C TYR A 79 6.68 0.53 0.91
N GLY A 80 6.70 0.78 2.21
CA GLY A 80 5.76 1.66 2.88
C GLY A 80 6.46 2.47 3.96
N GLY A 81 6.04 3.70 4.14
CA GLY A 81 6.50 4.60 5.18
C GLY A 81 5.30 5.35 5.75
N ARG A 82 5.25 5.46 7.07
CA ARG A 82 4.26 6.27 7.76
C ARG A 82 4.95 7.10 8.83
N LEU A 83 4.61 8.38 8.88
CA LEU A 83 5.01 9.29 9.93
C LEU A 83 3.76 9.86 10.56
N SER A 84 3.70 9.92 11.88
CA SER A 84 2.59 10.50 12.61
C SER A 84 3.09 11.34 13.78
N LEU A 85 2.48 12.51 13.94
CA LEU A 85 2.73 13.48 14.99
C LEU A 85 1.42 13.72 15.73
N GLY A 86 1.37 13.31 16.99
CA GLY A 86 0.28 13.58 17.91
C GLY A 86 0.66 14.68 18.89
N PHE A 87 -0.28 15.56 19.18
CA PHE A 87 -0.22 16.49 20.29
C PHE A 87 -1.44 16.29 21.19
N HIS A 88 -1.17 16.04 22.47
CA HIS A 88 -2.16 15.98 23.52
C HIS A 88 -2.15 17.31 24.26
N GLY A 89 -3.23 18.06 24.11
CA GLY A 89 -3.58 19.19 24.96
C GLY A 89 -4.39 18.71 26.17
N ARG A 90 -4.79 19.67 27.02
CA ARG A 90 -5.56 19.38 28.24
C ARG A 90 -6.93 18.75 27.94
N ASP A 91 -7.64 19.32 26.97
CA ASP A 91 -9.00 18.91 26.58
C ASP A 91 -9.09 18.67 25.06
N SER A 92 -7.95 18.52 24.40
CA SER A 92 -7.87 18.39 22.95
C SER A 92 -6.74 17.47 22.53
N ARG A 93 -6.91 16.86 21.37
CA ARG A 93 -5.95 15.96 20.77
C ARG A 93 -5.88 16.27 19.28
N LEU A 94 -4.67 16.53 18.80
CA LEU A 94 -4.38 16.69 17.38
C LEU A 94 -3.50 15.52 16.95
N ASP A 95 -3.89 14.80 15.92
CA ASP A 95 -3.06 13.79 15.27
C ASP A 95 -2.90 14.15 13.80
N LEU A 96 -1.67 14.31 13.35
CA LEU A 96 -1.29 14.49 11.95
C LEU A 96 -0.53 13.23 11.51
N GLY A 97 -0.83 12.71 10.34
CA GLY A 97 -0.17 11.52 9.82
C GLY A 97 0.02 11.61 8.32
N ALA A 98 1.21 11.31 7.84
CA ALA A 98 1.49 11.14 6.42
C ALA A 98 1.91 9.70 6.16
N HIS A 99 1.51 9.15 5.03
CA HIS A 99 1.99 7.86 4.57
C HIS A 99 2.36 7.93 3.10
N ILE A 100 3.34 7.12 2.74
CA ILE A 100 3.76 6.88 1.37
C ILE A 100 4.00 5.38 1.24
N GLY A 101 3.47 4.79 0.21
CA GLY A 101 3.58 3.38 -0.08
C GLY A 101 3.71 3.18 -1.57
N ARG A 102 4.41 2.13 -1.93
CA ARG A 102 4.45 1.63 -3.29
C ARG A 102 4.33 0.14 -3.22
N ASP A 103 3.27 -0.38 -3.79
CA ASP A 103 3.14 -1.80 -4.08
C ASP A 103 3.54 -2.06 -5.53
N ALA A 104 3.56 -3.34 -5.94
CA ALA A 104 4.04 -3.76 -7.25
C ALA A 104 3.33 -3.08 -8.44
N VAL A 105 2.10 -2.58 -8.23
CA VAL A 105 1.22 -2.05 -9.30
C VAL A 105 0.93 -0.56 -9.13
N SER A 106 0.87 -0.02 -7.91
CA SER A 106 0.53 1.39 -7.68
C SER A 106 1.28 1.99 -6.49
N GLY A 107 1.51 3.30 -6.58
CA GLY A 107 1.88 4.11 -5.42
C GLY A 107 0.61 4.56 -4.69
N ASP A 108 0.66 4.55 -3.37
CA ASP A 108 -0.35 5.12 -2.48
C ASP A 108 0.32 6.17 -1.60
N HIS A 109 -0.30 7.33 -1.45
CA HIS A 109 0.22 8.36 -0.56
C HIS A 109 -0.92 9.22 -0.08
N GLY A 110 -0.81 9.67 1.16
CA GLY A 110 -1.85 10.49 1.74
C GLY A 110 -1.42 11.17 3.01
N VAL A 111 -2.11 12.26 3.29
CA VAL A 111 -1.99 12.99 4.54
C VAL A 111 -3.34 12.94 5.24
N THR A 112 -3.30 12.70 6.53
CA THR A 112 -4.45 12.62 7.42
C THR A 112 -4.23 13.61 8.54
N ALA A 113 -5.27 14.37 8.85
CA ALA A 113 -5.29 15.28 9.99
C ALA A 113 -6.57 15.01 10.77
N ARG A 114 -6.44 14.77 12.07
CA ARG A 114 -7.55 14.54 12.98
C ARG A 114 -7.40 15.45 14.17
N TYR A 115 -8.44 16.19 14.46
CA TYR A 115 -8.56 16.98 15.68
C TYR A 115 -9.77 16.46 16.47
N GLN A 116 -9.57 16.24 17.76
CA GLN A 116 -10.61 15.82 18.70
C GLN A 116 -10.56 16.75 19.90
N ARG A 117 -11.72 17.20 20.35
CA ARG A 117 -11.88 17.96 21.59
C ARG A 117 -12.72 17.12 22.53
N VAL A 118 -12.23 16.89 23.74
CA VAL A 118 -12.97 16.21 24.80
C VAL A 118 -13.74 17.29 25.55
N PHE A 119 -15.04 17.08 25.71
CA PHE A 119 -15.94 17.97 26.46
C PHE A 119 -16.24 17.37 27.83
#